data_AF-A0A401IYE3-F1
#
_entry.id   AF-A0A401IYE3-F1
#
_cell.length_a   1.000
_cell.length_b   1.000
_cell.length_c   1.000
_cell.angle_alpha   90.00
_cell.angle_beta   90.00
_cell.angle_gamma   90.00
#
_symmetry.space_group_name_H-M   'P 1'
#
loop_
_entity.id
_entity.type
_entity.pdbx_description
1 polymer ?
#
loop_
_entity_poly.entity_id
_entity_poly.type
_entity_poly.pdbx_seq_one_letter_code
_entity_poly.pdbx_strand_id
1 'polypeptide(L)' 'MMTFLKSDLFLRFLGGFAIGAVGMVMLQPDEQPILSSPAIAATSAHHAAR' A
#
# COMPACT_ATOMS: atom_id res chain seq x y z
N MET A 1 6.23 -13.68 24.72
CA MET A 1 6.71 -13.00 23.50
C MET A 1 7.30 -13.96 22.46
N MET A 2 8.00 -15.04 22.85
CA MET A 2 8.53 -16.02 21.89
C MET A 2 7.47 -16.87 21.15
N THR A 3 6.28 -17.05 21.74
CA THR A 3 5.19 -17.86 21.15
C THR A 3 4.62 -17.27 19.86
N PHE A 4 4.53 -15.94 19.79
CA PHE A 4 4.11 -15.23 18.58
C PHE A 4 5.17 -15.35 17.47
N LEU A 5 6.45 -15.33 17.83
CA LEU A 5 7.56 -15.48 16.89
C LEU A 5 7.64 -16.89 16.28
N LYS A 6 6.97 -17.87 16.89
CA LYS A 6 6.86 -19.25 16.40
C LYS A 6 5.56 -19.53 15.63
N SER A 7 4.68 -18.53 15.51
CA SER A 7 3.42 -18.67 14.80
C SER A 7 3.65 -18.68 13.29
N ASP A 8 3.18 -19.74 12.62
CA ASP A 8 3.24 -19.86 11.15
C ASP A 8 2.56 -18.68 10.47
N LEU A 9 1.40 -18.24 10.99
CA LEU A 9 0.67 -17.09 10.46
C LEU A 9 1.47 -15.79 10.61
N PHE A 10 2.11 -15.59 11.76
CA PHE A 10 2.91 -14.40 12.00
C PHE A 10 4.15 -14.36 11.09
N LEU A 11 4.84 -15.50 10.92
CA LEU A 11 6.02 -15.58 10.06
C LEU A 11 5.68 -15.40 8.58
N ARG A 12 4.55 -15.94 8.12
CA ARG A 12 4.06 -15.73 6.74
C ARG A 12 3.62 -14.30 6.50
N PHE A 13 2.95 -13.70 7.48
CA PHE A 13 2.63 -12.28 7.46
C PHE A 13 3.90 -11.42 7.41
N LEU A 14 4.86 -11.67 8.30
CA LEU A 14 6.11 -10.91 8.39
C LEU A 14 6.95 -11.05 7.12
N GLY A 15 7.02 -12.25 6.54
CA GLY A 15 7.68 -12.49 5.26
C GLY A 15 7.01 -11.74 4.11
N GLY A 16 5.68 -11.82 3.99
CA GLY A 16 4.93 -11.08 2.99
C GLY A 16 5.05 -9.56 3.15
N PHE A 17 5.01 -9.08 4.39
CA PHE A 17 5.22 -7.66 4.73
C PHE A 17 6.62 -7.20 4.32
N ALA A 18 7.67 -7.95 4.65
CA ALA A 18 9.04 -7.62 4.28
C ALA A 18 9.21 -7.54 2.75
N ILE A 19 8.66 -8.51 2.01
CA ILE A 19 8.67 -8.50 0.53
C ILE A 19 7.92 -7.27 0.00
N GLY A 20 6.74 -6.97 0.55
CA GLY A 20 5.95 -5.80 0.16
C GLY A 20 6.69 -4.48 0.42
N ALA A 21 7.35 -4.34 1.56
CA ALA A 21 8.14 -3.16 1.91
C ALA A 21 9.33 -2.98 0.96
N VAL A 22 10.05 -4.05 0.64
CA VAL A 22 11.14 -4.00 -0.36
C VAL A 22 10.60 -3.59 -1.72
N GLY A 23 9.46 -4.12 -2.14
CA GLY A 23 8.80 -3.73 -3.40
C GLY A 23 8.45 -2.25 -3.41
N MET A 24 7.89 -1.72 -2.32
CA MET A 24 7.55 -0.29 -2.21
C MET A 24 8.76 0.63 -2.29
N VAL A 25 9.94 0.19 -1.83
CA VAL A 25 11.18 0.99 -1.87
C VAL A 25 11.92 0.83 -3.21
N MET A 26 12.02 -0.39 -3.72
CA MET A 26 12.75 -0.67 -4.96
C MET A 26 11.99 -0.25 -6.22
N LEU A 27 10.65 -0.23 -6.17
CA LEU A 27 9.81 0.21 -7.27
C LEU A 27 9.30 1.64 -7.05
N GLN A 28 9.97 2.44 -6.22
CA GLN A 28 9.68 3.87 -6.19
C GLN A 28 10.04 4.44 -7.57
N PRO A 29 9.10 5.08 -8.27
CA PRO A 29 9.43 5.75 -9.52
C PRO A 29 10.41 6.89 -9.22
N ASP A 30 11.51 6.95 -9.97
CA ASP A 30 12.55 8.00 -9.85
C ASP A 30 12.00 9.41 -10.13
N GLU A 31 10.99 9.50 -11.00
CA GLU A 31 10.23 10.71 -11.21
C GLU A 31 9.01 10.70 -10.29
N GLN A 32 8.78 11.81 -9.58
CA GLN A 32 7.53 11.99 -8.85
C GLN A 32 6.39 11.67 -9.82
N PRO A 33 5.48 10.72 -9.50
CA PRO A 33 4.29 10.52 -10.29
C PRO A 33 3.64 11.89 -10.38
N ILE A 34 3.59 12.47 -11.58
CA ILE A 34 2.93 13.75 -11.78
C ILE A 34 1.45 13.44 -11.56
N LEU A 35 1.02 13.46 -10.30
CA LEU A 35 -0.36 13.43 -9.86
C LEU A 35 -0.97 14.80 -10.20
N SER A 36 -0.80 15.28 -11.43
CA SER A 36 -1.39 16.53 -11.94
C SER A 36 -2.91 16.42 -12.07
N SER A 37 -3.49 15.27 -11.75
CA SER A 37 -4.91 15.16 -11.43
C SER A 37 -5.04 14.72 -9.97
N PRO A 38 -5.24 15.65 -9.02
CA PRO A 38 -5.71 15.25 -7.71
C PRO A 38 -7.00 14.46 -7.93
N ALA A 39 -7.21 13.42 -7.12
CA ALA A 39 -8.39 12.56 -7.11
C ALA A 39 -9.70 13.33 -6.77
N ILE A 40 -10.00 14.41 -7.49
CA ILE A 40 -11.21 15.23 -7.43
C ILE A 40 -12.37 14.56 -8.20
N ALA A 41 -12.11 13.50 -8.97
CA ALA A 41 -13.14 12.83 -9.76
C ALA A 41 -14.01 11.81 -8.99
N ALA A 42 -13.64 11.35 -7.78
CA ALA A 42 -14.41 10.29 -7.10
C ALA A 42 -15.50 10.80 -6.13
N THR A 43 -15.32 11.98 -5.52
CA THR A 43 -16.32 12.57 -4.60
C THR A 43 -17.27 13.54 -5.29
N SER A 44 -16.89 14.12 -6.44
CA SER A 44 -17.73 15.06 -7.19
C SER A 44 -18.80 14.37 -8.04
N ALA A 45 -18.55 13.16 -8.56
CA ALA A 45 -19.51 12.41 -9.37
C ALA A 45 -20.73 11.92 -8.56
N HIS A 46 -20.61 11.71 -7.25
CA HIS A 46 -21.73 11.30 -6.39
C HIS A 46 -22.62 12.48 -5.96
N HIS A 47 -22.07 13.69 -5.85
CA HIS A 47 -22.85 14.88 -5.48
C HIS A 47 -23.53 15.54 -6.69
N ALA A 48 -22.92 15.47 -7.88
CA ALA A 48 -23.47 16.05 -9.11
C ALA A 48 -24.56 15.19 -9.79
N ALA A 49 -24.81 13.98 -9.30
CA ALA A 49 -25.82 13.05 -9.83
C ALA A 49 -27.08 12.94 -8.95
N ARG A 50 -27.31 13.91 -8.05
CA ARG A 50 -28.55 14.03 -7.26
C ARG A 50 -29.16 15.41 -7.38
#